data_AF-A0A319BTP5-F1
#
_entry.id   AF-A0A319BTP5-F1
#
_cell.length_a   1.000
_cell.length_b   1.000
_cell.length_c   1.000
_cell.angle_alpha   90.00
_cell.angle_beta   90.00
_cell.angle_gamma   90.00
#
_symmetry.space_group_name_H-M   'P 1'
#
loop_
_entity.id
_entity.type
_entity.pdbx_description
1 polymer ?
#
loop_
_entity_poly.entity_id
_entity_poly.type
_entity_poly.pdbx_seq_one_letter_code
_entity_poly.pdbx_strand_id
1 'polypeptide(L)'
;MPEFGYWAWENVQNSIGPYDQVVDHIKRTEIPWSRKERQLVWRGKPNFAPKLRRALMDAGRGQPWGDVKAVDWNQRTNVISLEDYCQYMFIAHVEGRSYSASLKYRQACNSVVLAHKLQCIRHHHYLLVSEGPSQNYVEVERSFSDLAAKLKPLLDDPSRAERIATNSIQTFRDRYLTKAAEACYWRMLFEGYSGVWNSSVPGNSSHQQKKRGFRYEPFILLDSRMMLEFDAKSATSTLS
;
A
#
# COMPACT_ATOMS: atom_id res chain seq x y z
N MET A 1 -4.61 8.39 5.63
CA MET A 1 -3.61 8.66 6.68
C MET A 1 -2.62 7.49 6.80
N PRO A 2 -1.40 7.72 7.31
CA PRO A 2 -0.48 6.68 7.76
C PRO A 2 -1.13 5.76 8.79
N GLU A 3 -0.70 4.50 8.84
CA GLU A 3 -1.24 3.49 9.76
C GLU A 3 -0.28 3.21 10.92
N PHE A 4 -0.75 2.52 11.97
CA PHE A 4 -0.02 2.35 13.23
C PHE A 4 1.37 1.72 13.07
N GLY A 5 1.58 0.87 12.06
CA GLY A 5 2.84 0.19 11.77
C GLY A 5 3.97 1.10 11.26
N TYR A 6 3.75 2.42 11.15
CA TYR A 6 4.87 3.38 11.07
C TYR A 6 5.52 3.64 12.43
N TRP A 7 4.74 3.52 13.52
CA TRP A 7 5.14 3.87 14.89
C TRP A 7 5.42 2.64 15.75
N ALA A 8 4.54 1.65 15.72
CA ALA A 8 4.69 0.42 16.50
C ALA A 8 3.80 -0.68 15.93
N TRP A 9 4.32 -1.90 15.83
CA TRP A 9 3.52 -3.10 15.64
C TRP A 9 4.06 -4.19 16.57
N GLU A 10 3.71 -4.07 17.84
CA GLU A 10 4.01 -5.11 18.82
C GLU A 10 2.92 -6.18 18.77
N ASN A 11 3.18 -7.25 18.03
CA ASN A 11 2.39 -8.47 18.11
C ASN A 11 3.23 -9.54 18.81
N VAL A 12 2.68 -10.15 19.86
CA VAL A 12 3.33 -11.20 20.67
C VAL A 12 3.89 -12.35 19.83
N GLN A 13 3.29 -12.62 18.68
CA GLN A 13 3.69 -13.68 17.75
C GLN A 13 4.63 -13.21 16.63
N ASN A 14 4.68 -11.89 16.35
CA ASN A 14 5.47 -11.32 15.26
C ASN A 14 5.65 -9.81 15.48
N SER A 15 6.60 -9.43 16.34
CA SER A 15 6.86 -8.03 16.64
C SER A 15 7.59 -7.38 15.48
N ILE A 16 6.96 -6.39 14.86
CA ILE A 16 7.57 -5.55 13.84
C ILE A 16 7.78 -4.18 14.47
N GLY A 17 9.04 -3.76 14.57
CA GLY A 17 9.39 -2.46 15.12
C GLY A 17 8.82 -1.29 14.31
N PRO A 18 9.05 -0.07 14.80
CA PRO A 18 8.81 1.16 14.05
C PRO A 18 9.40 1.10 12.63
N TYR A 19 8.74 1.73 11.65
CA TYR A 19 9.15 1.60 10.24
C TYR A 19 10.56 2.14 9.97
N ASP A 20 10.95 3.23 10.64
CA ASP A 20 12.31 3.79 10.58
C ASP A 20 13.36 2.76 11.02
N GLN A 21 13.13 2.04 12.12
CA GLN A 21 14.04 0.99 12.59
C GLN A 21 14.13 -0.19 11.61
N VAL A 22 13.02 -0.58 10.99
CA VAL A 22 13.02 -1.62 9.94
C VAL A 22 13.83 -1.16 8.73
N VAL A 23 13.67 0.08 8.29
CA VAL A 23 14.44 0.66 7.18
C VAL A 23 15.93 0.72 7.52
N ASP A 24 16.30 1.13 8.74
CA ASP A 24 17.70 1.17 9.19
C ASP A 24 18.32 -0.22 9.29
N HIS A 25 17.54 -1.24 9.64
CA HIS A 25 17.98 -2.63 9.59
C HIS A 25 18.23 -3.08 8.15
N ILE A 26 17.25 -2.88 7.25
CA ILE A 26 17.36 -3.21 5.82
C ILE A 26 18.58 -2.53 5.19
N LYS A 27 18.81 -1.23 5.45
CA LYS A 27 19.97 -0.50 4.91
C LYS A 27 21.32 -1.09 5.33
N ARG A 28 21.39 -1.81 6.46
CA ARG A 28 22.60 -2.46 6.97
C ARG A 28 22.78 -3.89 6.46
N THR A 29 21.68 -4.60 6.16
CA THR A 29 21.71 -6.03 5.82
C THR A 29 21.43 -6.33 4.36
N GLU A 30 20.85 -5.38 3.62
CA GLU A 30 20.53 -5.55 2.22
C GLU A 30 21.78 -5.79 1.37
N ILE A 31 21.68 -6.79 0.49
CA ILE A 31 22.74 -7.15 -0.43
C ILE A 31 22.72 -6.27 -1.69
N PRO A 32 23.88 -6.06 -2.35
CA PRO A 32 23.93 -5.37 -3.63
C PRO A 32 23.03 -6.00 -4.68
N TRP A 33 22.47 -5.18 -5.59
CA TRP A 33 21.54 -5.62 -6.64
C TRP A 33 22.05 -6.84 -7.42
N SER A 34 23.33 -6.84 -7.79
CA SER A 34 23.98 -7.92 -8.55
C SER A 34 24.01 -9.28 -7.86
N ARG A 35 23.79 -9.34 -6.54
CA ARG A 35 23.76 -10.58 -5.75
C ARG A 35 22.35 -11.05 -5.42
N LYS A 36 21.31 -10.30 -5.79
CA LYS A 36 19.92 -10.67 -5.52
C LYS A 36 19.47 -11.84 -6.37
N GLU A 37 18.62 -12.68 -5.79
CA GLU A 37 17.99 -13.80 -6.48
C GLU A 37 17.09 -13.30 -7.60
N ARG A 38 17.23 -13.88 -8.80
CA ARG A 38 16.45 -13.53 -10.00
C ARG A 38 15.04 -14.14 -9.97
N GLN A 39 14.36 -14.01 -8.83
CA GLN A 39 13.04 -14.58 -8.56
C GLN A 39 12.07 -13.51 -8.03
N LEU A 40 10.78 -13.77 -8.25
CA LEU A 40 9.63 -13.09 -7.68
C LEU A 40 9.20 -13.79 -6.41
N VAL A 41 9.37 -13.12 -5.28
CA VAL A 41 8.97 -13.65 -3.97
C VAL A 41 7.62 -13.09 -3.50
N TRP A 42 6.84 -13.95 -2.85
CA TRP A 42 5.70 -13.54 -2.03
C TRP A 42 5.39 -14.57 -0.95
N ARG A 43 5.07 -14.08 0.25
CA ARG A 43 4.53 -14.88 1.36
C ARG A 43 3.29 -14.21 1.95
N GLY A 44 2.18 -14.96 2.06
CA GLY A 44 0.97 -14.45 2.71
C GLY A 44 -0.12 -15.49 2.94
N LYS A 45 -1.14 -15.10 3.72
CA LYS A 45 -2.34 -15.93 3.98
C LYS A 45 -3.28 -15.91 2.77
N PRO A 46 -3.61 -17.05 2.12
CA PRO A 46 -4.52 -17.06 0.98
C PRO A 46 -5.92 -16.50 1.31
N ASN A 47 -6.42 -16.74 2.51
CA ASN A 47 -7.81 -16.43 2.89
C ASN A 47 -8.15 -14.92 2.98
N PHE A 48 -7.18 -14.01 2.92
CA PHE A 48 -7.46 -12.57 3.06
C PHE A 48 -7.98 -11.94 1.77
N ALA A 49 -7.67 -12.53 0.61
CA ALA A 49 -8.25 -12.17 -0.68
C ALA A 49 -8.21 -13.43 -1.56
N PRO A 50 -9.08 -14.43 -1.29
CA PRO A 50 -8.86 -15.80 -1.74
C PRO A 50 -8.69 -15.95 -3.25
N LYS A 51 -9.55 -15.30 -4.05
CA LYS A 51 -9.45 -15.35 -5.52
C LYS A 51 -8.15 -14.70 -6.01
N LEU A 52 -7.84 -13.51 -5.50
CA LEU A 52 -6.70 -12.69 -5.93
C LEU A 52 -5.35 -13.31 -5.54
N ARG A 53 -5.20 -13.77 -4.28
CA ARG A 53 -3.96 -14.38 -3.79
C ARG A 53 -3.71 -15.76 -4.40
N ARG A 54 -4.76 -16.53 -4.69
CA ARG A 54 -4.61 -17.78 -5.46
C ARG A 54 -4.15 -17.50 -6.88
N ALA A 55 -4.73 -16.51 -7.55
CA ALA A 55 -4.29 -16.13 -8.89
C ALA A 55 -2.79 -15.78 -8.97
N LEU A 56 -2.24 -15.04 -7.99
CA LEU A 56 -0.79 -14.82 -7.91
C LEU A 56 -0.01 -16.15 -7.72
N MET A 57 -0.44 -17.00 -6.77
CA MET A 57 0.21 -18.29 -6.52
C MET A 57 0.21 -19.19 -7.75
N ASP A 58 -0.90 -19.23 -8.48
CA ASP A 58 -1.03 -20.03 -9.70
C ASP A 58 -0.18 -19.46 -10.84
N ALA A 59 -0.10 -18.13 -10.98
CA ALA A 59 0.74 -17.48 -11.97
C ALA A 59 2.25 -17.73 -11.75
N GLY A 60 2.69 -17.89 -10.49
CA GLY A 60 4.08 -18.23 -10.15
C GLY A 60 4.39 -19.73 -10.10
N ARG A 61 3.37 -20.60 -10.18
CA ARG A 61 3.54 -22.04 -9.96
C ARG A 61 4.36 -22.69 -11.09
N GLY A 62 5.40 -23.43 -10.71
CA GLY A 62 6.25 -24.17 -11.65
C GLY A 62 7.15 -23.27 -12.51
N GLN A 63 7.17 -21.96 -12.24
CA GLN A 63 8.01 -21.01 -12.96
C GLN A 63 9.38 -20.91 -12.29
N PRO A 64 10.50 -20.91 -13.02
CA PRO A 64 11.84 -20.81 -12.42
C PRO A 64 12.05 -19.47 -11.69
N TRP A 65 11.36 -18.42 -12.13
CA TRP A 65 11.34 -17.12 -11.47
C TRP A 65 10.33 -17.05 -10.31
N GLY A 66 9.48 -18.04 -10.09
CA GLY A 66 8.37 -17.95 -9.13
C GLY A 66 8.68 -18.58 -7.77
N ASP A 67 8.91 -17.75 -6.75
CA ASP A 67 8.92 -18.19 -5.35
C ASP A 67 7.73 -17.58 -4.58
N VAL A 68 6.52 -18.00 -4.97
CA VAL A 68 5.26 -17.48 -4.42
C VAL A 68 4.58 -18.57 -3.61
N LYS A 69 4.52 -18.40 -2.28
CA LYS A 69 4.04 -19.45 -1.37
C LYS A 69 3.11 -18.92 -0.29
N ALA A 70 2.15 -19.75 0.10
CA ALA A 70 1.32 -19.49 1.26
C ALA A 70 2.13 -19.62 2.56
N VAL A 71 1.86 -18.76 3.53
CA VAL A 71 2.43 -18.87 4.89
C VAL A 71 1.54 -19.73 5.76
N ASP A 72 2.15 -20.67 6.47
CA ASP A 72 1.54 -21.32 7.63
C ASP A 72 2.22 -20.83 8.91
N TRP A 73 1.47 -20.11 9.75
CA TRP A 73 1.98 -19.60 11.03
C TRP A 73 1.98 -20.65 12.14
N ASN A 74 1.14 -21.68 12.03
CA ASN A 74 1.07 -22.75 13.02
C ASN A 74 2.29 -23.67 12.86
N GLN A 75 2.63 -24.00 11.62
CA GLN A 75 3.78 -24.85 11.28
C GLN A 75 5.07 -24.05 11.04
N ARG A 76 4.99 -22.71 11.02
CA ARG A 76 6.08 -21.79 10.64
C ARG A 76 6.72 -22.10 9.29
N THR A 77 5.93 -22.64 8.34
CA THR A 77 6.43 -22.92 7.00
C THR A 77 6.28 -21.70 6.10
N ASN A 78 7.30 -21.48 5.26
CA ASN A 78 7.39 -20.34 4.33
C ASN A 78 7.32 -18.96 5.00
N VAL A 79 7.53 -18.86 6.31
CA VAL A 79 7.69 -17.56 6.99
C VAL A 79 9.06 -17.02 6.63
N ILE A 80 9.13 -15.80 6.10
CA ILE A 80 10.39 -15.09 5.85
C ILE A 80 10.34 -13.72 6.54
N SER A 81 11.49 -13.24 7.00
CA SER A 81 11.62 -11.94 7.64
C SER A 81 11.43 -10.80 6.63
N LEU A 82 11.33 -9.55 7.11
CA LEU A 82 11.15 -8.40 6.22
C LEU A 82 12.41 -8.11 5.39
N GLU A 83 13.58 -8.34 5.98
CA GLU A 83 14.90 -8.21 5.37
C GLU A 83 15.19 -9.33 4.35
N ASP A 84 14.68 -10.55 4.58
CA ASP A 84 14.87 -11.66 3.62
C ASP A 84 14.16 -11.42 2.29
N TYR A 85 13.09 -10.63 2.27
CA TYR A 85 12.49 -10.16 1.01
C TYR A 85 13.49 -9.37 0.17
N CYS A 86 14.42 -8.64 0.80
CA CYS A 86 15.42 -7.84 0.11
C CYS A 86 16.52 -8.70 -0.54
N GLN A 87 16.51 -10.02 -0.37
CA GLN A 87 17.39 -10.93 -1.12
C GLN A 87 16.93 -11.15 -2.55
N TYR A 88 15.69 -10.79 -2.90
CA TYR A 88 15.08 -11.04 -4.21
C TYR A 88 15.06 -9.78 -5.08
N MET A 89 15.27 -9.94 -6.38
CA MET A 89 15.14 -8.84 -7.34
C MET A 89 13.70 -8.36 -7.47
N PHE A 90 12.73 -9.26 -7.32
CA PHE A 90 11.32 -8.97 -7.55
C PHE A 90 10.48 -9.37 -6.34
N ILE A 91 9.57 -8.48 -5.91
CA ILE A 91 8.67 -8.76 -4.79
C ILE A 91 7.24 -8.49 -5.24
N ALA A 92 6.37 -9.50 -5.17
CA ALA A 92 4.97 -9.29 -5.50
C ALA A 92 4.24 -8.58 -4.35
N HIS A 93 3.35 -7.65 -4.70
CA HIS A 93 2.41 -7.02 -3.79
C HIS A 93 0.98 -7.40 -4.14
N VAL A 94 0.22 -7.81 -3.11
CA VAL A 94 -1.19 -8.19 -3.24
C VAL A 94 -1.98 -7.63 -2.07
N GLU A 95 -3.17 -7.13 -2.39
CA GLU A 95 -4.18 -6.74 -1.41
C GLU A 95 -4.62 -7.91 -0.52
N GLY A 96 -5.24 -7.55 0.61
CA GLY A 96 -5.87 -8.49 1.53
C GLY A 96 -7.37 -8.21 1.60
N ARG A 97 -7.90 -8.15 2.83
CA ARG A 97 -9.29 -7.73 3.05
C ARG A 97 -9.53 -6.28 2.59
N SER A 98 -8.48 -5.47 2.61
CA SER A 98 -8.38 -4.12 2.07
C SER A 98 -6.95 -3.95 1.54
N TYR A 99 -6.37 -2.75 1.66
CA TYR A 99 -4.96 -2.52 1.39
C TYR A 99 -4.11 -3.47 2.25
N SER A 100 -2.91 -3.79 1.76
CA SER A 100 -1.96 -4.61 2.49
C SER A 100 -0.83 -3.73 3.05
N ALA A 101 -0.77 -3.63 4.38
CA ALA A 101 0.21 -2.79 5.08
C ALA A 101 1.66 -3.09 4.67
N SER A 102 1.91 -4.34 4.26
CA SER A 102 3.23 -4.83 3.87
C SER A 102 3.85 -4.17 2.64
N LEU A 103 3.12 -3.39 1.82
CA LEU A 103 3.72 -2.69 0.68
C LEU A 103 4.86 -1.75 1.08
N LYS A 104 4.75 -1.05 2.23
CA LYS A 104 5.80 -0.10 2.65
C LYS A 104 7.13 -0.79 2.96
N TYR A 105 7.08 -2.02 3.48
CA TYR A 105 8.27 -2.82 3.76
C TYR A 105 8.89 -3.37 2.47
N ARG A 106 8.07 -3.77 1.48
CA ARG A 106 8.59 -4.16 0.15
C ARG A 106 9.28 -2.98 -0.56
N GLN A 107 8.70 -1.79 -0.44
CA GLN A 107 9.25 -0.54 -0.99
C GLN A 107 10.49 -0.05 -0.24
N ALA A 108 10.88 -0.69 0.87
CA ALA A 108 12.13 -0.41 1.57
C ALA A 108 13.33 -1.20 1.02
N CYS A 109 13.09 -2.31 0.32
CA CYS A 109 14.14 -3.03 -0.38
C CYS A 109 14.43 -2.36 -1.72
N ASN A 110 15.70 -2.35 -2.13
CA ASN A 110 16.12 -2.09 -3.51
C ASN A 110 15.75 -3.28 -4.40
N SER A 111 14.45 -3.52 -4.55
CA SER A 111 13.83 -4.60 -5.30
C SER A 111 12.66 -4.04 -6.12
N VAL A 112 12.37 -4.63 -7.26
CA VAL A 112 11.22 -4.21 -8.08
C VAL A 112 9.94 -4.75 -7.45
N VAL A 113 9.03 -3.85 -7.10
CA VAL A 113 7.70 -4.22 -6.62
C VAL A 113 6.78 -4.44 -7.82
N LEU A 114 6.20 -5.64 -7.94
CA LEU A 114 5.14 -5.94 -8.90
C LEU A 114 3.80 -5.92 -8.18
N ALA A 115 2.90 -5.03 -8.56
CA ALA A 115 1.58 -4.91 -7.95
C ALA A 115 0.51 -5.06 -9.02
N HIS A 116 -0.55 -5.79 -8.69
CA HIS A 116 -1.75 -5.78 -9.52
C HIS A 116 -2.41 -4.40 -9.50
N LYS A 117 -3.27 -4.10 -10.48
CA LYS A 117 -4.16 -2.91 -10.45
C LYS A 117 -4.88 -2.84 -9.10
N LEU A 118 -4.48 -1.87 -8.28
CA LEU A 118 -4.93 -1.72 -6.90
C LEU A 118 -6.35 -1.13 -6.87
N GLN A 119 -7.18 -1.58 -5.94
CA GLN A 119 -8.50 -1.00 -5.68
C GLN A 119 -8.54 -0.28 -4.34
N CYS A 120 -7.75 -0.75 -3.38
CA CYS A 120 -7.61 -0.14 -2.07
C CYS A 120 -6.50 0.92 -2.13
N ILE A 121 -6.85 2.15 -1.79
CA ILE A 121 -5.91 3.26 -1.78
C ILE A 121 -5.29 3.47 -0.40
N ARG A 122 -4.03 3.90 -0.38
CA ARG A 122 -3.39 4.50 0.79
C ARG A 122 -2.96 5.93 0.49
N HIS A 123 -2.62 6.64 1.56
CA HIS A 123 -2.21 8.03 1.53
C HIS A 123 -1.02 8.32 0.60
N HIS A 124 -0.21 7.34 0.21
CA HIS A 124 0.93 7.54 -0.68
C HIS A 124 0.81 6.84 -2.06
N HIS A 125 -0.32 6.18 -2.35
CA HIS A 125 -0.47 5.44 -3.62
C HIS A 125 -0.49 6.36 -4.85
N TYR A 126 -0.81 7.65 -4.71
CA TYR A 126 -0.74 8.62 -5.81
C TYR A 126 0.70 8.88 -6.31
N LEU A 127 1.71 8.44 -5.57
CA LEU A 127 3.13 8.53 -5.95
C LEU A 127 3.60 7.29 -6.74
N LEU A 128 2.74 6.30 -6.94
CA LEU A 128 3.05 5.14 -7.76
C LEU A 128 3.09 5.53 -9.24
N VAL A 129 4.20 5.21 -9.90
CA VAL A 129 4.44 5.49 -11.31
C VAL A 129 4.74 4.18 -12.01
N SER A 130 3.83 3.74 -12.88
CA SER A 130 3.87 2.42 -13.52
C SER A 130 4.71 2.36 -14.78
N GLU A 131 5.03 3.51 -15.40
CA GLU A 131 5.71 3.58 -16.70
C GLU A 131 6.58 4.84 -16.82
N GLY A 132 7.45 4.86 -17.84
CA GLY A 132 8.34 5.98 -18.13
C GLY A 132 9.64 6.02 -17.31
N PRO A 133 10.42 7.12 -17.42
CA PRO A 133 11.73 7.23 -16.78
C PRO A 133 11.67 7.16 -15.25
N SER A 134 10.58 7.67 -14.66
CA SER A 134 10.34 7.69 -13.21
C SER A 134 9.58 6.47 -12.70
N GLN A 135 9.43 5.42 -13.52
CA GLN A 135 8.76 4.17 -13.12
C GLN A 135 9.36 3.65 -11.80
N ASN A 136 8.52 3.41 -10.80
CA ASN A 136 8.93 3.02 -9.44
C ASN A 136 8.22 1.74 -8.93
N TYR A 137 7.36 1.16 -9.76
CA TYR A 137 6.80 -0.18 -9.60
C TYR A 137 6.38 -0.72 -10.98
N VAL A 138 6.00 -1.99 -11.02
CA VAL A 138 5.44 -2.61 -12.22
C VAL A 138 3.99 -2.95 -11.94
N GLU A 139 3.10 -2.37 -12.74
CA GLU A 139 1.67 -2.71 -12.70
C GLU A 139 1.38 -3.92 -13.59
N VAL A 140 0.60 -4.85 -13.03
CA VAL A 140 0.06 -6.03 -13.72
C VAL A 140 -1.47 -6.03 -13.61
N GLU A 141 -2.14 -6.81 -14.46
CA GLU A 141 -3.59 -6.99 -14.40
C GLU A 141 -4.05 -7.50 -13.04
N ARG A 142 -5.30 -7.15 -12.68
CA ARG A 142 -5.87 -7.52 -11.38
C ARG A 142 -5.88 -9.03 -11.15
N SER A 143 -5.98 -9.82 -12.21
CA SER A 143 -5.96 -11.28 -12.20
C SER A 143 -4.54 -11.87 -12.21
N PHE A 144 -3.49 -11.06 -12.31
CA PHE A 144 -2.11 -11.50 -12.60
C PHE A 144 -1.93 -12.25 -13.93
N SER A 145 -2.89 -12.13 -14.86
CA SER A 145 -2.85 -12.85 -16.14
C SER A 145 -1.68 -12.45 -17.04
N ASP A 146 -1.16 -11.23 -16.90
CA ASP A 146 -0.02 -10.70 -17.64
C ASP A 146 1.28 -10.68 -16.81
N LEU A 147 1.30 -11.27 -15.62
CA LEU A 147 2.45 -11.24 -14.70
C LEU A 147 3.74 -11.75 -15.37
N ALA A 148 3.66 -12.92 -16.01
CA ALA A 148 4.80 -13.51 -16.71
C ALA A 148 5.30 -12.62 -17.86
N ALA A 149 4.36 -12.04 -18.63
CA ALA A 149 4.67 -11.17 -19.75
C ALA A 149 5.34 -9.85 -19.30
N LYS A 150 4.92 -9.30 -18.15
CA LYS A 150 5.50 -8.08 -17.56
C LYS A 150 6.84 -8.34 -16.87
N LEU A 151 7.03 -9.52 -16.29
CA LEU A 151 8.27 -9.90 -15.59
C LEU A 151 9.39 -10.29 -16.56
N LYS A 152 9.08 -11.01 -17.65
CA LYS A 152 10.07 -11.48 -18.63
C LYS A 152 11.04 -10.40 -19.11
N PRO A 153 10.61 -9.21 -19.61
CA PRO A 153 11.56 -8.19 -20.08
C PRO A 153 12.46 -7.64 -18.97
N LEU A 154 12.05 -7.73 -17.70
CA LEU A 154 12.86 -7.31 -16.56
C LEU A 154 13.89 -8.37 -16.15
N LEU A 155 13.56 -9.64 -16.38
CA LEU A 155 14.52 -10.73 -16.25
C LEU A 155 15.58 -10.64 -17.35
N ASP A 156 15.19 -10.29 -18.58
CA ASP A 156 16.09 -10.17 -19.73
C ASP A 156 16.97 -8.91 -19.68
N ASP A 157 16.49 -7.81 -19.07
CA ASP A 157 17.21 -6.54 -18.88
C ASP A 157 17.32 -6.16 -17.37
N PRO A 158 18.34 -6.69 -16.66
CA PRO A 158 18.56 -6.38 -15.25
C PRO A 158 18.80 -4.89 -14.96
N SER A 159 19.37 -4.13 -15.91
CA SER A 159 19.64 -2.70 -15.74
C SER A 159 18.34 -1.89 -15.70
N ARG A 160 17.35 -2.26 -16.53
CA ARG A 160 16.00 -1.69 -16.45
C ARG A 160 15.34 -2.02 -15.12
N ALA A 161 15.45 -3.26 -14.65
CA ALA A 161 14.90 -3.66 -13.36
C ALA A 161 15.54 -2.89 -12.20
N GLU A 162 16.87 -2.74 -12.20
CA GLU A 162 17.60 -1.99 -11.19
C GLU A 162 17.20 -0.52 -11.13
N ARG A 163 16.98 0.11 -12.30
CA ARG A 163 16.48 1.49 -12.37
C ARG A 163 15.12 1.63 -11.69
N ILE A 164 14.19 0.72 -11.94
CA ILE A 164 12.84 0.75 -11.32
C ILE A 164 12.95 0.56 -9.81
N ALA A 165 13.78 -0.38 -9.35
CA ALA A 165 14.03 -0.62 -7.93
C ALA A 165 14.64 0.63 -7.25
N THR A 166 15.62 1.25 -7.91
CA THR A 166 16.29 2.48 -7.46
C THR A 166 15.30 3.65 -7.36
N ASN A 167 14.46 3.85 -8.38
CA ASN A 167 13.41 4.85 -8.34
C ASN A 167 12.42 4.60 -7.18
N SER A 168 12.11 3.33 -6.89
CA SER A 168 11.25 2.94 -5.78
C SER A 168 11.82 3.36 -4.43
N ILE A 169 13.08 3.01 -4.14
CA ILE A 169 13.72 3.38 -2.87
C ILE A 169 13.89 4.89 -2.74
N GLN A 170 14.26 5.60 -3.81
CA GLN A 170 14.41 7.05 -3.80
C GLN A 170 13.07 7.76 -3.53
N THR A 171 11.98 7.23 -4.07
CA THR A 171 10.64 7.79 -3.87
C THR A 171 10.12 7.45 -2.48
N PHE A 172 10.08 6.18 -2.13
CA PHE A 172 9.35 5.71 -0.95
C PHE A 172 10.24 5.69 0.29
N ARG A 173 11.27 4.85 0.30
CA ARG A 173 12.15 4.66 1.47
C ARG A 173 12.86 5.95 1.89
N ASP A 174 13.41 6.68 0.92
CA ASP A 174 14.35 7.76 1.18
C ASP A 174 13.70 9.15 1.17
N ARG A 175 12.41 9.25 0.80
CA ARG A 175 11.69 10.53 0.73
C ARG A 175 10.30 10.48 1.38
N TYR A 176 9.33 9.80 0.75
CA TYR A 176 7.91 9.97 1.09
C TYR A 176 7.40 9.08 2.23
N LEU A 177 8.12 8.02 2.60
CA LEU A 177 7.76 7.13 3.72
C LEU A 177 8.67 7.28 4.94
N THR A 178 9.54 8.30 4.93
CA THR A 178 10.39 8.62 6.08
C THR A 178 9.56 9.03 7.28
N LYS A 179 10.10 8.88 8.50
CA LYS A 179 9.46 9.34 9.73
C LYS A 179 9.10 10.83 9.68
N ALA A 180 9.95 11.65 9.09
CA ALA A 180 9.70 13.08 8.92
C ALA A 180 8.53 13.33 7.95
N ALA A 181 8.46 12.62 6.82
CA ALA A 181 7.34 12.73 5.88
C ALA A 181 6.01 12.25 6.49
N GLU A 182 6.05 11.19 7.30
CA GLU A 182 4.90 10.67 8.02
C GLU A 182 4.36 11.69 9.04
N ALA A 183 5.23 12.26 9.87
CA ALA A 183 4.87 13.29 10.84
C ALA A 183 4.35 14.56 10.14
N CYS A 184 4.96 14.94 9.01
CA CYS A 184 4.50 16.06 8.18
C CYS A 184 3.08 15.80 7.64
N TYR A 185 2.80 14.60 7.14
CA TYR A 185 1.46 14.24 6.65
C TYR A 185 0.41 14.40 7.76
N TRP A 186 0.68 13.91 8.97
CA TRP A 186 -0.25 14.08 10.09
C TRP A 186 -0.48 15.53 10.48
N ARG A 187 0.59 16.34 10.55
CA ARG A 187 0.47 17.78 10.84
C ARG A 187 -0.42 18.48 9.81
N MET A 188 -0.14 18.27 8.53
CA MET A 188 -0.94 18.87 7.44
C MET A 188 -2.38 18.34 7.43
N LEU A 189 -2.59 17.07 7.76
CA LEU A 189 -3.92 16.48 7.87
C LEU A 189 -4.72 17.18 8.98
N PHE A 190 -4.14 17.35 10.17
CA PHE A 190 -4.83 18.03 11.27
C PHE A 190 -5.04 19.51 11.02
N GLU A 191 -4.07 20.19 10.39
CA GLU A 191 -4.20 21.60 10.00
C GLU A 191 -5.33 21.78 8.98
N GLY A 192 -5.34 20.99 7.90
CA GLY A 192 -6.41 21.01 6.90
C GLY A 192 -7.76 20.64 7.50
N TYR A 193 -7.79 19.65 8.40
CA TYR A 193 -9.00 19.27 9.14
C TYR A 193 -9.51 20.42 10.02
N SER A 194 -8.63 21.15 10.71
CA SER A 194 -9.03 22.29 11.55
C SER A 194 -9.74 23.40 10.76
N GLY A 195 -9.37 23.58 9.48
CA GLY A 195 -10.03 24.55 8.59
C GLY A 195 -11.45 24.15 8.17
N VAL A 196 -11.80 22.86 8.24
CA VAL A 196 -13.16 22.37 7.92
C VAL A 196 -13.96 21.96 9.15
N TRP A 197 -13.27 21.69 10.27
CA TRP A 197 -13.87 21.36 11.55
C TRP A 197 -14.46 22.61 12.19
N ASN A 198 -15.74 22.84 11.94
CA ASN A 198 -16.52 23.83 12.68
C ASN A 198 -17.30 23.09 13.78
N SER A 199 -16.92 23.31 15.03
CA SER A 199 -17.70 22.89 16.20
C SER A 199 -19.15 23.29 16.02
N SER A 200 -20.08 22.38 16.30
CA SER A 200 -21.55 22.53 16.28
C SER A 200 -22.04 23.98 16.17
N VAL A 201 -22.78 24.28 15.09
CA VAL A 201 -23.47 25.57 14.88
C VAL A 201 -24.05 26.08 16.20
N PRO A 202 -23.58 27.21 16.75
CA PRO A 202 -24.17 27.81 17.94
C PRO A 202 -25.63 28.16 17.63
N GLY A 203 -26.57 27.70 18.46
CA GLY A 203 -28.02 27.83 18.21
C GLY A 203 -28.56 29.26 18.10
N ASN A 204 -27.72 30.29 18.30
CA ASN A 204 -28.12 31.70 18.33
C ASN A 204 -27.51 32.57 17.22
N SER A 205 -26.87 32.01 16.18
CA SER A 205 -26.47 32.84 15.03
C SER A 205 -27.68 33.17 14.15
N SER A 206 -28.12 34.42 14.16
CA SER A 206 -29.22 35.02 13.36
C SER A 206 -29.01 34.96 11.83
N HIS A 207 -27.97 34.28 11.35
CA HIS A 207 -27.61 34.12 9.94
C HIS A 207 -27.53 32.67 9.46
N GLN A 208 -28.08 31.68 10.18
CA GLN A 208 -27.97 30.26 9.77
C GLN A 208 -29.25 29.47 9.95
N GLN A 209 -30.14 29.52 8.95
CA GLN A 209 -31.22 28.54 8.73
C GLN A 209 -30.91 27.55 7.60
N LYS A 210 -29.70 27.53 7.03
CA LYS A 210 -29.30 26.47 6.10
C LYS A 210 -28.53 25.38 6.85
N LYS A 211 -29.13 24.20 7.02
CA LYS A 211 -28.40 23.00 7.45
C LYS A 211 -27.21 22.81 6.50
N ARG A 212 -25.97 22.73 6.99
CA ARG A 212 -24.77 22.72 6.13
C ARG A 212 -24.57 21.41 5.33
N GLY A 213 -25.35 20.39 5.62
CA GLY A 213 -25.23 19.01 5.13
C GLY A 213 -25.65 18.01 6.22
N PHE A 214 -25.48 16.72 5.99
CA PHE A 214 -25.69 15.69 6.99
C PHE A 214 -24.47 15.55 7.91
N ARG A 215 -24.71 15.29 9.19
CA ARG A 215 -23.64 14.75 10.06
C ARG A 215 -23.25 13.37 9.55
N TYR A 216 -22.07 12.89 9.92
CA TYR A 216 -21.59 11.60 9.43
C TYR A 216 -22.54 10.45 9.83
N GLU A 217 -23.06 10.47 11.06
CA GLU A 217 -23.95 9.44 11.61
C GLU A 217 -25.23 9.25 10.78
N PRO A 218 -25.99 10.30 10.41
CA PRO A 218 -27.11 10.15 9.49
C PRO A 218 -26.68 9.92 8.04
N PHE A 219 -25.52 10.44 7.60
CA PHE A 219 -25.03 10.23 6.24
C PHE A 219 -24.76 8.75 5.95
N ILE A 220 -24.15 8.01 6.90
CA ILE A 220 -23.85 6.58 6.69
C ILE A 220 -25.08 5.67 6.69
N LEU A 221 -26.25 6.20 7.05
CA LEU A 221 -27.52 5.46 6.99
C LEU A 221 -28.20 5.58 5.61
N LEU A 222 -27.71 6.46 4.72
CA LEU A 222 -28.18 6.55 3.34
C LEU A 222 -27.84 5.27 2.57
N ASP A 223 -28.60 4.93 1.55
CA ASP A 223 -28.18 3.88 0.62
C ASP A 223 -26.99 4.36 -0.25
N SER A 224 -26.27 3.40 -0.85
CA SER A 224 -25.03 3.70 -1.58
C SER A 224 -25.23 4.66 -2.76
N ARG A 225 -26.39 4.65 -3.42
CA ARG A 225 -26.66 5.56 -4.53
C ARG A 225 -26.86 6.97 -4.01
N MET A 226 -27.65 7.13 -2.95
CA MET A 226 -27.85 8.41 -2.28
C MET A 226 -26.55 9.00 -1.71
N MET A 227 -25.64 8.17 -1.19
CA MET A 227 -24.33 8.65 -0.74
C MET A 227 -23.47 9.20 -1.88
N LEU A 228 -23.48 8.55 -3.06
CA LEU A 228 -22.68 8.93 -4.23
C LEU A 228 -23.22 10.17 -4.93
N GLU A 229 -24.54 10.31 -4.96
CA GLU A 229 -25.26 11.45 -5.55
C GLU A 229 -25.45 12.62 -4.55
N PHE A 230 -24.98 12.47 -3.30
CA PHE A 230 -25.20 13.46 -2.26
C PHE A 230 -24.53 14.80 -2.60
N ASP A 231 -25.35 15.84 -2.69
CA ASP A 231 -24.91 17.22 -2.76
C ASP A 231 -25.50 18.02 -1.60
N ALA A 232 -24.62 18.59 -0.78
CA ALA A 232 -24.96 19.37 0.39
C ALA A 232 -25.80 20.62 0.06
N LYS A 233 -25.76 21.11 -1.19
CA LYS A 233 -26.55 22.27 -1.63
C LYS A 233 -28.00 21.93 -1.98
N SER A 234 -28.26 20.71 -2.43
CA SER A 234 -29.59 20.24 -2.88
C SER A 234 -30.35 19.47 -1.80
N ALA A 235 -29.66 18.78 -0.88
CA ALA A 235 -30.28 18.05 0.24
C ALA A 235 -30.96 18.96 1.30
N THR A 236 -30.69 20.27 1.29
CA THR A 236 -31.36 21.25 2.17
C THR A 236 -32.74 21.69 1.71
N SER A 237 -33.15 21.38 0.48
CA SER A 237 -34.40 21.86 -0.10
C SER A 237 -35.59 20.92 0.09
N THR A 238 -35.38 19.68 0.54
CA THR A 238 -36.39 18.61 0.55
C THR A 238 -36.91 18.26 1.94
N LEU A 239 -36.55 19.05 2.97
CA LEU A 239 -37.00 18.85 4.36
C LEU A 239 -37.65 20.10 4.97
N SER A 240 -38.20 20.97 4.13
CA SER A 240 -39.04 22.11 4.52
C SER A 240 -40.48 21.89 4.09
#